data_AF-A0A7X3XDW0-F1
#
_entry.id   AF-A0A7X3XDW0-F1
#
_cell.length_a   1.000
_cell.length_b   1.000
_cell.length_c   1.000
_cell.angle_alpha   90.00
_cell.angle_beta   90.00
_cell.angle_gamma   90.00
#
_symmetry.space_group_name_H-M   'P 1'
#
loop_
_entity.id
_entity.type
_entity.pdbx_description
1 polymer ?
#
loop_
_entity_poly.entity_id
_entity_poly.type
_entity_poly.pdbx_seq_one_letter_code
_entity_poly.pdbx_strand_id
1 'polypeptide(L)'
;MFLLFDSRQIHRLKKIGNPRHPSACYGSVTLLEEKRNADARLVAVVQLALLTQDDLATECRHRDQLVTPRLFGDETCPAPRDVVLSIHPKYSEKILEERKTVELRRRFPVPDQSGITLYIYSTSPVQAIVGVARIKEVQELPVQQIWTEFQENALIKHEDFTKYFRGLKSGFVLILYDIKPFPQQIPLRRLREEFGFEPPQSFLYVKNDLRKALQDELYT
;
A
#
# COMPACT_ATOMS: atom_id res chain seq x y z
N MET A 1 28.79 45.45 -15.29
CA MET A 1 29.66 45.34 -16.47
C MET A 1 29.21 44.09 -17.23
N PHE A 2 28.13 44.16 -18.03
CA PHE A 2 28.06 44.62 -19.44
C PHE A 2 28.71 43.65 -20.45
N LEU A 3 28.12 43.59 -21.67
CA LEU A 3 28.23 42.59 -22.77
C LEU A 3 27.19 41.46 -22.64
N LEU A 4 26.05 41.39 -23.35
CA LEU A 4 25.51 42.02 -24.58
C LEU A 4 26.10 41.51 -25.93
N PHE A 5 25.21 41.46 -26.96
CA PHE A 5 25.32 40.92 -28.34
C PHE A 5 25.14 39.40 -28.53
N ASP A 6 24.50 38.87 -29.59
CA ASP A 6 23.49 39.40 -30.54
C ASP A 6 22.82 38.23 -31.32
N SER A 7 21.82 38.52 -32.15
CA SER A 7 20.98 37.59 -32.92
C SER A 7 21.35 37.47 -34.41
N ARG A 8 20.77 36.44 -35.06
CA ARG A 8 20.49 36.28 -36.52
C ARG A 8 21.56 35.63 -37.43
N GLN A 9 21.32 34.36 -37.79
CA GLN A 9 20.90 33.94 -39.16
C GLN A 9 19.81 32.84 -39.03
N ILE A 10 18.78 32.60 -39.86
CA ILE A 10 18.28 33.11 -41.17
C ILE A 10 18.62 32.26 -42.43
N HIS A 11 17.60 32.08 -43.30
CA HIS A 11 17.56 31.52 -44.67
C HIS A 11 17.86 30.01 -44.94
N ARG A 12 16.78 29.23 -45.14
CA ARG A 12 16.39 28.81 -46.50
C ARG A 12 14.93 28.34 -46.62
N LEU A 13 14.30 28.70 -47.74
CA LEU A 13 12.93 28.35 -48.14
C LEU A 13 12.90 27.05 -48.96
N LYS A 14 11.80 26.29 -48.87
CA LYS A 14 11.03 25.85 -50.05
C LYS A 14 9.60 25.42 -49.67
N LYS A 15 8.61 26.17 -50.18
CA LYS A 15 7.20 25.74 -50.30
C LYS A 15 7.02 24.97 -51.61
N ILE A 16 5.97 24.14 -51.67
CA ILE A 16 4.99 23.83 -52.76
C ILE A 16 4.22 22.59 -52.26
N GLY A 17 2.87 22.47 -52.29
CA GLY A 17 1.82 23.36 -52.78
C GLY A 17 0.47 23.12 -52.08
N ASN A 18 -0.51 23.99 -52.38
CA ASN A 18 -1.84 24.17 -51.73
C ASN A 18 -2.95 23.56 -52.65
N PRO A 19 -4.26 23.91 -52.57
CA PRO A 19 -5.22 24.13 -51.47
C PRO A 19 -6.50 23.25 -51.56
N ARG A 20 -7.37 23.28 -50.53
CA ARG A 20 -8.80 23.65 -50.71
C ARG A 20 -9.29 24.53 -49.55
N HIS A 21 -10.01 25.59 -49.90
CA HIS A 21 -10.59 26.68 -49.09
C HIS A 21 -12.10 26.39 -48.77
N PRO A 22 -12.91 27.33 -48.22
CA PRO A 22 -12.73 28.23 -47.07
C PRO A 22 -13.98 28.32 -46.15
N SER A 23 -13.85 28.93 -44.98
CA SER A 23 -14.82 29.95 -44.53
C SER A 23 -14.27 30.79 -43.38
N ALA A 24 -14.53 32.10 -43.42
CA ALA A 24 -14.16 33.07 -42.38
C ALA A 24 -15.39 33.89 -42.02
N CYS A 25 -15.46 34.39 -40.79
CA CYS A 25 -16.30 35.54 -40.44
C CYS A 25 -15.62 36.36 -39.34
N TYR A 26 -15.92 37.66 -39.33
CA TYR A 26 -15.17 38.72 -38.66
C TYR A 26 -15.58 38.98 -37.20
N GLY A 27 -14.69 39.63 -36.44
CA GLY A 27 -14.99 40.15 -35.09
C GLY A 27 -13.82 40.86 -34.43
N SER A 28 -13.47 42.07 -34.88
CA SER A 28 -12.62 43.02 -34.13
C SER A 28 -13.52 43.89 -33.23
N VAL A 29 -13.10 44.42 -32.07
CA VAL A 29 -12.26 45.62 -31.87
C VAL A 29 -12.02 45.85 -30.35
N THR A 30 -10.84 46.39 -29.99
CA THR A 30 -10.34 47.04 -28.73
C THR A 30 -11.27 47.23 -27.51
N LEU A 31 -10.81 47.15 -26.24
CA LEU A 31 -9.99 48.15 -25.49
C LEU A 31 -9.31 47.43 -24.30
N LEU A 32 -8.00 47.60 -24.07
CA LEU A 32 -7.31 48.61 -23.23
C LEU A 32 -7.53 48.52 -21.70
N GLU A 33 -6.40 48.39 -21.00
CA GLU A 33 -6.14 48.81 -19.61
C GLU A 33 -6.88 48.16 -18.43
N GLU A 34 -6.37 47.00 -17.98
CA GLU A 34 -6.33 46.70 -16.54
C GLU A 34 -5.02 46.02 -16.10
N LYS A 35 -3.89 46.64 -16.45
CA LYS A 35 -2.55 46.21 -15.99
C LYS A 35 -2.30 46.63 -14.53
N ARG A 36 -2.89 45.88 -13.58
CA ARG A 36 -2.44 45.79 -12.17
C ARG A 36 -3.29 44.75 -11.42
N ASN A 37 -2.80 43.50 -11.30
CA ASN A 37 -2.75 42.68 -10.06
C ASN A 37 -2.43 41.17 -10.30
N ALA A 38 -1.56 40.82 -11.26
CA ALA A 38 -1.29 39.40 -11.61
C ALA A 38 -0.15 38.74 -10.79
N ASP A 39 0.86 39.50 -10.35
CA ASP A 39 2.10 38.92 -9.80
C ASP A 39 2.05 38.57 -8.29
N ALA A 40 1.00 38.96 -7.57
CA ALA A 40 0.87 38.65 -6.14
C ALA A 40 0.37 37.21 -5.86
N ARG A 41 -0.31 36.57 -6.82
CA ARG A 41 -0.86 35.20 -6.63
C ARG A 41 0.14 34.10 -7.02
N LEU A 42 1.00 34.35 -8.00
CA LEU A 42 1.97 33.35 -8.44
C LEU A 42 3.06 33.10 -7.38
N VAL A 43 3.53 34.17 -6.73
CA VAL A 43 4.52 34.06 -5.63
C VAL A 43 3.95 33.31 -4.43
N ALA A 44 2.67 33.51 -4.08
CA ALA A 44 2.03 32.80 -2.96
C ALA A 44 1.91 31.28 -3.21
N VAL A 45 1.59 30.86 -4.44
CA VAL A 45 1.50 29.43 -4.80
C VAL A 45 2.89 28.76 -4.79
N VAL A 46 3.94 29.48 -5.20
CA VAL A 46 5.32 28.98 -5.13
C VAL A 46 5.85 28.95 -3.69
N GLN A 47 5.52 29.94 -2.86
CA GLN A 47 5.93 29.96 -1.45
C GLN A 47 5.27 28.82 -0.63
N LEU A 48 4.02 28.47 -0.94
CA LEU A 48 3.32 27.35 -0.29
C LEU A 48 3.91 25.97 -0.65
N ALA A 49 4.63 25.88 -1.77
CA ALA A 49 5.32 24.65 -2.21
C ALA A 49 6.66 24.40 -1.51
N LEU A 50 7.12 25.31 -0.63
CA LEU A 50 8.43 25.25 0.05
C LEU A 50 8.33 25.12 1.58
N LEU A 51 7.14 24.90 2.15
CA LEU A 51 6.92 24.79 3.61
C LEU A 51 6.36 23.43 4.07
N THR A 52 6.63 22.36 3.32
CA THR A 52 6.34 20.97 3.71
C THR A 52 7.60 20.10 3.80
N GLN A 53 8.78 20.73 3.89
CA GLN A 53 10.02 20.06 4.28
C GLN A 53 10.09 19.90 5.81
N ASP A 54 9.22 19.04 6.34
CA ASP A 54 9.44 18.17 7.50
C ASP A 54 8.21 17.23 7.65
N ASP A 55 8.39 16.05 8.26
CA ASP A 55 7.35 15.03 8.53
C ASP A 55 6.78 14.18 7.35
N LEU A 56 7.56 13.87 6.32
CA LEU A 56 7.26 12.75 5.38
C LEU A 56 8.39 11.71 5.22
N ALA A 57 9.07 11.39 6.31
CA ALA A 57 10.01 10.26 6.38
C ALA A 57 9.29 8.89 6.55
N THR A 58 8.56 8.42 5.53
CA THR A 58 8.40 6.98 5.16
C THR A 58 7.70 6.89 3.80
N GLU A 59 8.44 7.12 2.70
CA GLU A 59 7.94 6.79 1.37
C GLU A 59 7.89 5.27 1.14
N CYS A 60 6.82 4.83 0.50
CA CYS A 60 6.42 3.43 0.45
C CYS A 60 7.23 2.62 -0.58
N ARG A 61 8.23 1.84 -0.13
CA ARG A 61 8.91 0.84 -0.97
C ARG A 61 8.06 -0.42 -1.17
N HIS A 62 6.96 -0.29 -1.91
CA HIS A 62 6.09 -1.42 -2.27
C HIS A 62 5.46 -1.27 -3.67
N ARG A 63 6.30 -0.98 -4.68
CA ARG A 63 5.86 -0.80 -6.07
C ARG A 63 5.56 -2.10 -6.81
N ASP A 64 6.04 -3.24 -6.31
CA ASP A 64 5.98 -4.55 -6.99
C ASP A 64 4.69 -5.35 -6.68
N GLN A 65 3.76 -4.79 -5.90
CA GLN A 65 2.44 -5.41 -5.65
C GLN A 65 1.36 -4.95 -6.65
N LEU A 66 1.71 -4.13 -7.64
CA LEU A 66 0.78 -3.66 -8.67
C LEU A 66 0.54 -4.75 -9.72
N VAL A 67 -0.52 -5.54 -9.51
CA VAL A 67 -1.11 -6.35 -10.58
C VAL A 67 -1.76 -5.39 -11.58
N THR A 68 -1.16 -5.23 -12.75
CA THR A 68 -1.81 -4.51 -13.86
C THR A 68 -2.94 -5.38 -14.44
N PRO A 69 -4.19 -4.88 -14.50
CA PRO A 69 -5.22 -5.54 -15.29
C PRO A 69 -4.77 -5.58 -16.75
N ARG A 70 -4.78 -6.76 -17.37
CA ARG A 70 -4.53 -6.85 -18.82
C ARG A 70 -5.70 -6.20 -19.53
N LEU A 71 -5.43 -5.24 -20.41
CA LEU A 71 -6.43 -4.36 -21.05
C LEU A 71 -7.43 -5.07 -22.00
N PHE A 72 -7.42 -6.40 -22.07
CA PHE A 72 -8.32 -7.20 -22.90
C PHE A 72 -8.65 -8.53 -22.22
N GLY A 73 -9.93 -8.73 -21.90
CA GLY A 73 -10.53 -10.05 -21.67
C GLY A 73 -10.55 -10.55 -20.23
N ASP A 74 -11.78 -10.77 -19.76
CA ASP A 74 -12.22 -11.58 -18.61
C ASP A 74 -12.10 -10.98 -17.20
N GLU A 75 -13.26 -10.71 -16.60
CA GLU A 75 -13.50 -10.26 -15.22
C GLU A 75 -13.23 -11.39 -14.22
N THR A 76 -11.98 -11.84 -14.13
CA THR A 76 -11.56 -12.81 -13.12
C THR A 76 -11.14 -12.10 -11.83
N CYS A 77 -12.02 -12.12 -10.83
CA CYS A 77 -11.62 -11.86 -9.44
C CYS A 77 -10.42 -12.76 -9.12
N PRO A 78 -9.22 -12.21 -8.83
CA PRO A 78 -8.04 -13.03 -8.65
C PRO A 78 -8.24 -13.95 -7.45
N ALA A 79 -8.14 -15.26 -7.69
CA ALA A 79 -8.41 -16.30 -6.69
C ALA A 79 -7.76 -15.97 -5.34
N PRO A 80 -8.48 -16.17 -4.22
CA PRO A 80 -8.07 -15.69 -2.90
C PRO A 80 -6.69 -16.23 -2.53
N ARG A 81 -5.76 -15.31 -2.22
CA ARG A 81 -4.33 -15.62 -2.06
C ARG A 81 -3.96 -15.66 -0.58
N ASP A 82 -3.26 -16.72 -0.19
CA ASP A 82 -2.65 -16.80 1.13
C ASP A 82 -1.70 -15.62 1.39
N VAL A 83 -1.59 -15.24 2.66
CA VAL A 83 -0.84 -14.07 3.11
C VAL A 83 0.14 -14.41 4.23
N VAL A 84 1.24 -13.66 4.33
CA VAL A 84 2.10 -13.62 5.51
C VAL A 84 1.82 -12.32 6.28
N LEU A 85 1.62 -12.42 7.60
CA LEU A 85 1.60 -11.26 8.49
C LEU A 85 2.78 -11.29 9.45
N SER A 86 3.44 -10.13 9.61
CA SER A 86 4.38 -9.91 10.70
C SER A 86 3.61 -9.57 11.99
N ILE A 87 3.78 -10.38 13.02
CA ILE A 87 3.12 -10.25 14.33
C ILE A 87 4.19 -10.25 15.42
N HIS A 88 4.02 -9.40 16.45
CA HIS A 88 4.97 -9.35 17.57
C HIS A 88 4.87 -10.63 18.43
N PRO A 89 5.98 -11.23 18.91
CA PRO A 89 5.99 -12.46 19.70
C PRO A 89 4.91 -12.55 20.79
N LYS A 90 4.76 -11.50 21.63
CA LYS A 90 3.71 -11.35 22.66
C LYS A 90 2.25 -11.55 22.20
N TYR A 91 2.00 -11.58 20.89
CA TYR A 91 0.70 -11.83 20.28
C TYR A 91 0.70 -13.10 19.43
N SER A 92 1.76 -13.39 18.67
CA SER A 92 1.81 -14.61 17.84
C SER A 92 1.78 -15.87 18.70
N GLU A 93 2.48 -15.89 19.82
CA GLU A 93 2.43 -16.95 20.83
C GLU A 93 0.99 -17.19 21.32
N LYS A 94 0.27 -16.11 21.64
CA LYS A 94 -1.15 -16.18 22.04
C LYS A 94 -2.07 -16.68 20.93
N ILE A 95 -1.74 -16.44 19.66
CA ILE A 95 -2.49 -17.01 18.53
C ILE A 95 -2.22 -18.52 18.47
N LEU A 96 -0.95 -18.93 18.51
CA LEU A 96 -0.55 -20.36 18.46
C LEU A 96 -1.12 -21.20 19.62
N GLU A 97 -1.34 -20.60 20.79
CA GLU A 97 -2.04 -21.20 21.93
C GLU A 97 -3.58 -21.08 21.85
N GLU A 98 -4.14 -20.65 20.72
CA GLU A 98 -5.56 -20.40 20.45
C GLU A 98 -6.26 -19.36 21.37
N ARG A 99 -5.51 -18.70 22.26
CA ARG A 99 -6.01 -17.69 23.19
C ARG A 99 -6.37 -16.36 22.51
N LYS A 100 -5.69 -16.01 21.41
CA LYS A 100 -5.96 -14.82 20.58
C LYS A 100 -6.52 -15.27 19.23
N THR A 101 -7.84 -15.20 19.08
CA THR A 101 -8.56 -15.60 17.86
C THR A 101 -8.82 -14.44 16.89
N VAL A 102 -8.44 -13.22 17.25
CA VAL A 102 -8.66 -12.02 16.42
C VAL A 102 -7.36 -11.27 16.21
N GLU A 103 -7.03 -10.95 14.96
CA GLU A 103 -5.92 -10.07 14.60
C GLU A 103 -6.42 -8.72 14.08
N LEU A 104 -5.75 -7.63 14.49
CA LEU A 104 -6.17 -6.26 14.19
C LEU A 104 -5.18 -5.60 13.23
N ARG A 105 -5.67 -4.98 12.15
CA ARG A 105 -4.83 -4.37 11.11
C ARG A 105 -5.32 -2.96 10.75
N ARG A 106 -4.39 -2.03 10.56
CA ARG A 106 -4.70 -0.67 10.05
C ARG A 106 -5.09 -0.66 8.57
N ARG A 107 -4.62 -1.66 7.80
CA ARG A 107 -4.90 -1.89 6.38
C ARG A 107 -4.82 -3.38 6.07
N PHE A 108 -5.76 -3.89 5.29
CA PHE A 108 -5.77 -5.27 4.79
C PHE A 108 -6.51 -5.29 3.43
N PRO A 109 -6.21 -6.21 2.50
CA PRO A 109 -6.96 -6.30 1.24
C PRO A 109 -8.37 -6.87 1.48
N VAL A 110 -9.35 -6.44 0.68
CA VAL A 110 -10.80 -6.71 0.81
C VAL A 110 -11.37 -6.94 -0.61
N PRO A 111 -12.49 -7.67 -0.84
CA PRO A 111 -13.45 -8.10 0.18
C PRO A 111 -13.70 -9.60 0.38
N ASP A 112 -13.30 -10.51 -0.53
CA ASP A 112 -13.51 -11.96 -0.33
C ASP A 112 -12.19 -12.70 -0.06
N GLN A 113 -11.92 -12.89 1.23
CA GLN A 113 -10.79 -13.67 1.75
C GLN A 113 -11.27 -14.68 2.80
N SER A 114 -12.52 -15.13 2.67
CA SER A 114 -13.02 -16.26 3.45
C SER A 114 -12.21 -17.52 3.10
N GLY A 115 -11.62 -18.17 4.10
CA GLY A 115 -10.82 -19.37 3.88
C GLY A 115 -9.49 -19.16 3.13
N ILE A 116 -8.79 -18.03 3.33
CA ILE A 116 -7.35 -17.96 3.02
C ILE A 116 -6.48 -18.49 4.17
N THR A 117 -5.29 -18.97 3.83
CA THR A 117 -4.26 -19.32 4.81
C THR A 117 -3.46 -18.07 5.18
N LEU A 118 -3.35 -17.84 6.47
CA LEU A 118 -2.50 -16.84 7.08
C LEU A 118 -1.26 -17.53 7.65
N TYR A 119 -0.08 -17.23 7.09
CA TYR A 119 1.20 -17.60 7.67
C TYR A 119 1.64 -16.54 8.68
N ILE A 120 2.01 -16.99 9.87
CA ILE A 120 2.36 -16.11 11.00
C ILE A 120 3.87 -15.97 11.04
N TYR A 121 4.39 -14.82 10.64
CA TYR A 121 5.78 -14.44 10.87
C TYR A 121 5.90 -13.73 12.22
N SER A 122 6.61 -14.35 13.16
CA SER A 122 6.93 -13.75 14.46
C SER A 122 8.14 -12.84 14.34
N THR A 123 8.03 -11.58 14.77
CA THR A 123 9.12 -10.60 14.67
C THR A 123 10.23 -10.86 15.71
N SER A 124 11.20 -9.94 15.83
CA SER A 124 12.24 -9.99 16.87
C SER A 124 11.65 -10.20 18.28
N PRO A 125 12.26 -11.04 19.14
CA PRO A 125 13.51 -11.79 18.92
C PRO A 125 13.36 -13.14 18.18
N VAL A 126 12.14 -13.60 17.85
CA VAL A 126 11.92 -14.94 17.25
C VAL A 126 12.36 -14.99 15.78
N GLN A 127 11.97 -13.99 14.99
CA GLN A 127 12.37 -13.83 13.59
C GLN A 127 12.16 -15.08 12.71
N ALA A 128 10.96 -15.68 12.74
CA ALA A 128 10.65 -16.91 12.01
C ALA A 128 9.18 -16.95 11.56
N ILE A 129 8.85 -17.75 10.53
CA ILE A 129 7.47 -18.23 10.36
C ILE A 129 7.24 -19.36 11.37
N VAL A 130 6.23 -19.22 12.21
CA VAL A 130 6.01 -20.05 13.41
C VAL A 130 4.76 -20.94 13.34
N GLY A 131 3.94 -20.77 12.30
CA GLY A 131 2.68 -21.50 12.14
C GLY A 131 1.75 -20.83 11.15
N VAL A 132 0.55 -21.39 11.04
CA VAL A 132 -0.57 -20.85 10.25
C VAL A 132 -1.83 -20.69 11.08
N ALA A 133 -2.73 -19.87 10.55
CA ALA A 133 -4.15 -19.89 10.84
C ALA A 133 -4.94 -19.82 9.53
N ARG A 134 -6.24 -20.08 9.58
CA ARG A 134 -7.17 -19.81 8.50
C ARG A 134 -7.96 -18.53 8.85
N ILE A 135 -8.19 -17.66 7.87
CA ILE A 135 -9.03 -16.47 8.08
C ILE A 135 -10.49 -16.85 7.78
N LYS A 136 -11.34 -16.76 8.81
CA LYS A 136 -12.78 -17.02 8.70
C LYS A 136 -13.48 -15.87 7.98
N GLU A 137 -13.14 -14.65 8.38
CA GLU A 137 -13.78 -13.42 7.95
C GLU A 137 -12.83 -12.24 8.13
N VAL A 138 -12.98 -11.23 7.28
CA VAL A 138 -12.34 -9.91 7.39
C VAL A 138 -13.43 -8.86 7.47
N GLN A 139 -13.47 -8.08 8.54
CA GLN A 139 -14.42 -6.99 8.72
C GLN A 139 -13.67 -5.64 8.75
N GLU A 140 -14.11 -4.65 7.96
CA GLU A 140 -13.70 -3.26 8.17
C GLU A 140 -14.73 -2.56 9.06
N LEU A 141 -14.31 -2.10 10.24
CA LEU A 141 -15.19 -1.54 11.26
C LEU A 141 -14.68 -0.19 11.77
N PRO A 142 -15.56 0.70 12.29
CA PRO A 142 -15.16 1.87 13.05
C PRO A 142 -14.27 1.50 14.26
N VAL A 143 -13.24 2.29 14.55
CA VAL A 143 -12.26 2.00 15.61
C VAL A 143 -12.94 1.82 16.99
N GLN A 144 -14.00 2.58 17.28
CA GLN A 144 -14.78 2.47 18.52
C GLN A 144 -15.51 1.12 18.62
N GLN A 145 -16.00 0.60 17.50
CA GLN A 145 -16.67 -0.70 17.42
C GLN A 145 -15.66 -1.83 17.62
N ILE A 146 -14.49 -1.76 16.97
CA ILE A 146 -13.40 -2.73 17.16
C ILE A 146 -13.02 -2.85 18.65
N TRP A 147 -12.92 -1.72 19.37
CA TRP A 147 -12.63 -1.75 20.79
C TRP A 147 -13.74 -2.45 21.58
N THR A 148 -15.00 -2.06 21.37
CA THR A 148 -16.14 -2.56 22.15
C THR A 148 -16.39 -4.05 21.94
N GLU A 149 -16.23 -4.53 20.69
CA GLU A 149 -16.61 -5.90 20.31
C GLU A 149 -15.45 -6.91 20.36
N PHE A 150 -14.20 -6.47 20.12
CA PHE A 150 -13.08 -7.41 19.85
C PHE A 150 -11.86 -7.27 20.77
N GLN A 151 -11.85 -6.35 21.74
CA GLN A 151 -10.66 -6.13 22.59
C GLN A 151 -10.22 -7.38 23.37
N GLU A 152 -11.18 -8.19 23.86
CA GLU A 152 -10.92 -9.42 24.59
C GLU A 152 -10.30 -10.49 23.68
N ASN A 153 -10.92 -10.79 22.53
CA ASN A 153 -10.40 -11.79 21.59
C ASN A 153 -9.08 -11.37 20.91
N ALA A 154 -8.82 -10.06 20.82
CA ALA A 154 -7.56 -9.53 20.31
C ALA A 154 -6.43 -9.52 21.35
N LEU A 155 -6.74 -9.73 22.65
CA LEU A 155 -5.82 -9.72 23.79
C LEU A 155 -4.86 -8.52 23.82
N ILE A 156 -5.40 -7.33 23.52
CA ILE A 156 -4.68 -6.05 23.43
C ILE A 156 -5.09 -5.09 24.56
N LYS A 157 -4.13 -4.40 25.18
CA LYS A 157 -4.42 -3.38 26.20
C LYS A 157 -4.99 -2.13 25.55
N HIS A 158 -5.86 -1.40 26.27
CA HIS A 158 -6.45 -0.14 25.79
C HIS A 158 -5.40 0.86 25.29
N GLU A 159 -4.30 1.06 26.02
CA GLU A 159 -3.19 1.94 25.63
C GLU A 159 -2.51 1.52 24.31
N ASP A 160 -2.21 0.22 24.16
CA ASP A 160 -1.64 -0.36 22.93
C ASP A 160 -2.61 -0.14 21.75
N PHE A 161 -3.91 -0.37 21.98
CA PHE A 161 -4.97 -0.20 20.98
C PHE A 161 -5.13 1.26 20.53
N THR A 162 -5.28 2.19 21.49
CA THR A 162 -5.42 3.64 21.22
C THR A 162 -4.18 4.19 20.50
N LYS A 163 -2.98 3.69 20.83
CA LYS A 163 -1.74 4.05 20.12
C LYS A 163 -1.74 3.50 18.69
N TYR A 164 -2.14 2.23 18.50
CA TYR A 164 -2.13 1.56 17.21
C TYR A 164 -3.12 2.17 16.20
N PHE A 165 -4.34 2.48 16.62
CA PHE A 165 -5.37 3.09 15.77
C PHE A 165 -5.38 4.63 15.74
N ARG A 166 -4.38 5.29 16.34
CA ARG A 166 -4.30 6.77 16.39
C ARG A 166 -4.43 7.38 14.98
N GLY A 167 -5.37 8.32 14.85
CA GLY A 167 -5.65 9.04 13.61
C GLY A 167 -6.48 8.28 12.56
N LEU A 168 -7.01 7.10 12.88
CA LEU A 168 -7.90 6.33 11.99
C LEU A 168 -9.37 6.44 12.41
N LYS A 169 -10.26 6.35 11.42
CA LYS A 169 -11.72 6.22 11.61
C LYS A 169 -12.15 4.75 11.64
N SER A 170 -11.58 3.94 10.76
CA SER A 170 -11.83 2.50 10.63
C SER A 170 -10.55 1.68 10.77
N GLY A 171 -10.72 0.37 10.93
CA GLY A 171 -9.67 -0.64 10.95
C GLY A 171 -10.20 -2.01 10.53
N PHE A 172 -9.29 -2.96 10.34
CA PHE A 172 -9.61 -4.32 9.92
C PHE A 172 -9.52 -5.30 11.08
N VAL A 173 -10.52 -6.17 11.19
CA VAL A 173 -10.62 -7.28 12.14
C VAL A 173 -10.55 -8.57 11.34
N LEU A 174 -9.53 -9.38 11.61
CA LEU A 174 -9.32 -10.69 10.98
C LEU A 174 -9.69 -11.77 12.00
N ILE A 175 -10.77 -12.51 11.75
CA ILE A 175 -11.20 -13.60 12.62
C ILE A 175 -10.45 -14.88 12.21
N LEU A 176 -9.70 -15.46 13.14
CA LEU A 176 -8.82 -16.61 12.92
C LEU A 176 -9.46 -17.91 13.43
N TYR A 177 -9.19 -19.01 12.73
CA TYR A 177 -9.57 -20.38 13.11
C TYR A 177 -8.57 -21.40 12.56
N ASP A 178 -8.69 -22.68 12.93
CA ASP A 178 -7.81 -23.78 12.45
C ASP A 178 -6.31 -23.42 12.57
N ILE A 179 -5.91 -23.08 13.80
CA ILE A 179 -4.57 -22.58 14.09
C ILE A 179 -3.63 -23.78 14.25
N LYS A 180 -2.50 -23.75 13.54
CA LYS A 180 -1.51 -24.84 13.52
C LYS A 180 -0.11 -24.26 13.70
N PRO A 181 0.50 -24.41 14.89
CA PRO A 181 1.93 -24.19 15.07
C PRO A 181 2.72 -25.11 14.14
N PHE A 182 3.83 -24.63 13.58
CA PHE A 182 4.74 -25.52 12.86
C PHE A 182 5.59 -26.32 13.86
N PRO A 183 5.78 -27.64 13.64
CA PRO A 183 6.69 -28.46 14.45
C PRO A 183 8.12 -27.89 14.46
N GLN A 184 8.57 -27.36 13.31
CA GLN A 184 9.81 -26.62 13.18
C GLN A 184 9.54 -25.20 12.67
N GLN A 185 9.99 -24.19 13.42
CA GLN A 185 9.90 -22.80 12.99
C GLN A 185 10.91 -22.51 11.88
N ILE A 186 10.51 -21.74 10.88
CA ILE A 186 11.33 -21.48 9.69
C ILE A 186 11.99 -20.09 9.84
N PRO A 187 13.31 -20.02 10.15
CA PRO A 187 13.95 -18.77 10.52
C PRO A 187 14.10 -17.83 9.33
N LEU A 188 14.08 -16.51 9.60
CA LEU A 188 14.23 -15.45 8.61
C LEU A 188 15.47 -15.62 7.72
N ARG A 189 16.55 -16.19 8.27
CA ARG A 189 17.76 -16.52 7.50
C ARG A 189 17.44 -17.45 6.32
N ARG A 190 16.80 -18.60 6.60
CA ARG A 190 16.39 -19.57 5.57
C ARG A 190 15.40 -18.94 4.60
N LEU A 191 14.43 -18.18 5.11
CA LEU A 191 13.43 -17.48 4.30
C LEU A 191 14.05 -16.48 3.30
N ARG A 192 15.12 -15.79 3.69
CA ARG A 192 15.91 -14.91 2.82
C ARG A 192 16.74 -15.68 1.81
N GLU A 193 17.50 -16.66 2.27
CA GLU A 193 18.45 -17.44 1.46
C GLU A 193 17.72 -18.26 0.37
N GLU A 194 16.57 -18.86 0.68
CA GLU A 194 15.81 -19.74 -0.23
C GLU A 194 14.74 -19.00 -1.06
N PHE A 195 14.08 -17.97 -0.51
CA PHE A 195 12.88 -17.36 -1.14
C PHE A 195 12.97 -15.83 -1.35
N GLY A 196 14.05 -15.19 -0.93
CA GLY A 196 14.18 -13.72 -0.96
C GLY A 196 13.10 -13.02 -0.14
N PHE A 197 12.63 -13.65 0.95
CA PHE A 197 11.57 -13.12 1.80
C PHE A 197 12.08 -12.00 2.71
N GLU A 198 11.32 -10.91 2.79
CA GLU A 198 11.49 -9.86 3.79
C GLU A 198 10.19 -9.69 4.60
N PRO A 199 10.27 -9.46 5.93
CA PRO A 199 9.07 -9.32 6.77
C PRO A 199 8.17 -8.15 6.33
N PRO A 200 6.88 -8.38 6.05
CA PRO A 200 5.99 -7.32 5.61
C PRO A 200 5.63 -6.36 6.75
N GLN A 201 5.61 -5.05 6.44
CA GLN A 201 5.09 -4.02 7.34
C GLN A 201 3.57 -4.15 7.56
N SER A 202 2.81 -4.53 6.52
CA SER A 202 1.35 -4.72 6.60
C SER A 202 0.96 -6.18 6.35
N PHE A 203 1.20 -6.69 5.13
CA PHE A 203 1.02 -8.09 4.71
C PHE A 203 1.86 -8.36 3.46
N LEU A 204 2.09 -9.63 3.12
CA LEU A 204 2.69 -10.06 1.85
C LEU A 204 1.88 -11.22 1.27
N TYR A 205 1.54 -11.16 -0.02
CA TYR A 205 0.96 -12.31 -0.71
C TYR A 205 2.01 -13.41 -0.91
N VAL A 206 1.65 -14.65 -0.55
CA VAL A 206 2.56 -15.79 -0.63
C VAL A 206 2.79 -16.16 -2.10
N LYS A 207 4.05 -16.19 -2.53
CA LYS A 207 4.47 -16.70 -3.84
C LYS A 207 4.34 -18.22 -3.88
N ASN A 208 4.09 -18.80 -5.06
CA ASN A 208 3.83 -20.24 -5.20
C ASN A 208 4.95 -21.13 -4.65
N ASP A 209 6.22 -20.75 -4.80
CA ASP A 209 7.36 -21.56 -4.34
C ASP A 209 7.48 -21.54 -2.82
N LEU A 210 7.28 -20.37 -2.21
CA LEU A 210 7.18 -20.23 -0.76
C LEU A 210 5.97 -21.01 -0.21
N ARG A 211 4.79 -20.95 -0.86
CA ARG A 211 3.61 -21.73 -0.43
C ARG A 211 3.93 -23.21 -0.30
N LYS A 212 4.59 -23.81 -1.30
CA LYS A 212 4.94 -25.24 -1.31
C LYS A 212 5.82 -25.59 -0.11
N ALA A 213 6.94 -24.88 0.06
CA ALA A 213 7.83 -25.11 1.19
C ALA A 213 7.13 -24.96 2.55
N LEU A 214 6.24 -23.97 2.70
CA LEU A 214 5.44 -23.79 3.92
C LEU A 214 4.32 -24.82 4.10
N GLN A 215 3.98 -25.60 3.06
CA GLN A 215 3.03 -26.72 3.15
C GLN A 215 3.75 -28.02 3.54
N ASP A 216 4.97 -28.25 3.07
CA ASP A 216 5.76 -29.44 3.45
C ASP A 216 6.02 -29.48 4.98
N GLU A 217 6.30 -28.30 5.57
CA GLU A 217 6.56 -28.08 7.00
C GLU A 217 5.28 -28.18 7.88
N LEU A 218 4.10 -28.34 7.28
CA LEU A 218 2.84 -28.62 7.99
C LEU A 218 2.54 -30.12 8.16
N TYR A 219 3.20 -30.98 7.38
CA TYR A 219 2.93 -32.41 7.31
C TYR A 219 4.17 -33.28 7.64
N THR A 220 5.21 -32.66 8.17
CA THR A 220 6.48 -33.28 8.62
C THR A 220 6.55 -33.30 10.14
#